data_AF-A0A2E5Q903-F1
#
_entry.id   AF-A0A2E5Q903-F1
#
_cell.length_a   1.000
_cell.length_b   1.000
_cell.length_c   1.000
_cell.angle_alpha   90.00
_cell.angle_beta   90.00
_cell.angle_gamma   90.00
#
_symmetry.space_group_name_H-M   'P 1'
#
loop_
_entity.id
_entity.type
_entity.pdbx_description
1 polymer ?
#
loop_
_entity_poly.entity_id
_entity_poly.type
_entity_poly.pdbx_seq_one_letter_code
_entity_poly.pdbx_strand_id
1 'polypeptide(L)'
;MNQHHCSLVLGLLFIVFALVTLLVWIPLDIETGVTETLRRRVEIGDAMAPTVITVGILIASIWLCLHSLFRLRAGDDLQDIGILSLENLWFMMAMLAVFVMGFALIQWTGPVAVKLINVTGADIGSYRQLR
;
A
#
# COMPACT_ATOMS: atom_id res chain seq x y z
N MET A 1 -7.41 2.27 -27.97
CA MET A 1 -8.25 1.96 -26.78
C MET A 1 -8.49 3.27 -26.05
N ASN A 2 -9.74 3.73 -25.96
CA ASN A 2 -10.06 5.07 -25.47
C ASN A 2 -9.64 5.21 -23.98
N GLN A 3 -8.80 6.19 -23.66
CA GLN A 3 -8.16 6.33 -22.33
C GLN A 3 -9.17 6.36 -21.18
N HIS A 4 -10.34 6.99 -21.39
CA HIS A 4 -11.42 7.02 -20.41
C HIS A 4 -11.98 5.64 -20.04
N HIS A 5 -12.02 4.71 -21.00
CA HIS A 5 -12.45 3.33 -20.75
C HIS A 5 -11.39 2.59 -19.93
N CYS A 6 -10.11 2.85 -20.15
CA CYS A 6 -9.02 2.26 -19.37
C CYS A 6 -9.09 2.73 -17.91
N SER A 7 -9.26 4.04 -17.67
CA SER A 7 -9.40 4.59 -16.31
C SER A 7 -10.66 4.10 -15.59
N LEU A 8 -11.77 3.91 -16.32
CA LEU A 8 -12.99 3.30 -15.77
C LEU A 8 -12.78 1.83 -15.39
N VAL A 9 -12.19 1.04 -16.29
CA VAL A 9 -11.90 -0.37 -16.02
C VAL A 9 -10.95 -0.50 -14.83
N LEU A 10 -9.91 0.33 -14.77
CA LEU A 10 -8.96 0.35 -13.66
C LEU A 10 -9.64 0.70 -12.34
N GLY A 11 -10.43 1.78 -12.31
CA GLY A 11 -11.18 2.18 -11.11
C GLY A 11 -12.17 1.10 -10.66
N LEU A 12 -12.89 0.47 -11.59
CA LEU A 12 -13.83 -0.60 -11.27
C LEU A 12 -13.13 -1.84 -10.73
N LEU A 13 -11.98 -2.20 -11.30
CA LEU A 13 -11.13 -3.28 -10.79
C LEU A 13 -10.71 -3.01 -9.35
N PHE A 14 -10.23 -1.80 -9.04
CA PHE A 14 -9.80 -1.47 -7.68
C PHE A 14 -10.97 -1.35 -6.69
N ILE A 15 -12.16 -0.95 -7.13
CA ILE A 15 -13.37 -1.00 -6.31
C ILE A 15 -13.67 -2.45 -5.94
N VAL A 16 -13.72 -3.37 -6.91
CA VAL A 16 -13.98 -4.79 -6.66
C VAL A 16 -12.90 -5.38 -5.74
N PHE A 17 -11.63 -5.08 -6.03
CA PHE A 17 -10.51 -5.51 -5.21
C PHE A 17 -10.65 -5.02 -3.76
N ALA A 18 -10.91 -3.73 -3.54
CA ALA A 18 -11.08 -3.15 -2.21
C ALA A 18 -12.30 -3.75 -1.47
N LEU A 19 -13.41 -3.99 -2.15
CA LEU A 19 -14.60 -4.62 -1.55
C LEU A 19 -14.33 -6.07 -1.15
N VAL A 20 -13.67 -6.86 -2.02
CA VAL A 20 -13.27 -8.23 -1.69
C VAL A 20 -12.28 -8.24 -0.52
N THR A 21 -11.34 -7.31 -0.52
CA THR A 21 -10.34 -7.17 0.55
C THR A 21 -11.02 -6.86 1.90
N LEU A 22 -11.94 -5.90 1.91
CA LEU A 22 -12.61 -5.42 3.12
C LEU A 22 -13.64 -6.40 3.67
N LEU A 23 -14.38 -7.09 2.79
CA LEU A 23 -15.51 -7.95 3.18
C LEU A 23 -15.15 -9.43 3.27
N VAL A 24 -14.10 -9.87 2.56
CA VAL A 24 -13.72 -11.30 2.49
C VAL A 24 -12.36 -11.51 3.13
N TRP A 25 -11.32 -10.80 2.67
CA TRP A 25 -9.97 -11.11 3.12
C TRP A 25 -9.70 -10.68 4.57
N ILE A 26 -9.94 -9.40 4.92
CA ILE A 26 -9.69 -8.88 6.27
C ILE A 26 -10.43 -9.71 7.35
N PRO A 27 -11.73 -10.03 7.21
CA PRO A 27 -12.44 -10.83 8.20
C PRO A 27 -12.00 -12.31 8.28
N LEU A 28 -11.43 -12.86 7.20
CA LEU A 28 -10.95 -14.26 7.18
C LEU A 28 -9.53 -14.41 7.72
N ASP A 29 -8.71 -13.37 7.58
CA ASP A 29 -7.27 -13.41 7.91
C ASP A 29 -6.97 -12.84 9.31
N ILE A 30 -7.73 -11.83 9.75
CA ILE A 30 -7.42 -11.07 10.96
C ILE A 30 -8.40 -11.41 12.09
N GLU A 31 -7.85 -11.88 13.21
CA GLU A 31 -8.64 -12.30 14.38
C GLU A 31 -9.22 -11.12 15.17
N THR A 32 -8.56 -9.95 15.12
CA THR A 32 -8.93 -8.78 15.92
C THR A 32 -9.67 -7.72 15.10
N GLY A 33 -10.64 -7.05 15.71
CA GLY A 33 -11.41 -5.98 15.06
C GLY A 33 -10.62 -4.68 14.85
N VAL A 34 -11.25 -3.65 14.27
CA VAL A 34 -10.63 -2.31 14.17
C VAL A 34 -10.33 -1.72 15.56
N THR A 35 -11.20 -2.02 16.52
CA THR A 35 -10.94 -1.79 17.95
C THR A 35 -11.22 -3.06 18.72
N GLU A 36 -10.41 -3.31 19.74
CA GLU A 36 -10.65 -4.38 20.71
C GLU A 36 -10.67 -3.84 22.13
N THR A 37 -11.47 -4.47 22.99
CA THR A 37 -11.48 -4.12 24.41
C THR A 37 -10.74 -5.19 25.20
N LEU A 38 -9.49 -4.90 25.56
CA LEU A 38 -8.68 -5.76 26.41
C LEU A 38 -8.65 -5.18 27.82
N ARG A 39 -9.10 -5.96 28.81
CA ARG A 39 -9.03 -5.61 30.25
C ARG A 39 -9.51 -4.18 30.58
N ARG A 40 -10.66 -3.79 30.02
CA ARG A 40 -11.29 -2.45 30.17
C ARG A 40 -10.52 -1.29 29.50
N ARG A 41 -9.53 -1.55 28.66
CA ARG A 41 -8.92 -0.57 27.75
C ARG A 41 -9.35 -0.87 26.32
N VAL A 42 -9.69 0.19 25.59
CA VAL A 42 -9.90 0.11 24.14
C VAL A 42 -8.54 0.28 23.49
N GLU A 43 -8.10 -0.77 22.79
CA GLU A 43 -6.88 -0.79 22.02
C GLU A 43 -7.22 -0.87 20.53
N ILE A 44 -6.31 -0.35 19.71
CA ILE A 44 -6.41 -0.43 18.26
C ILE A 44 -6.07 -1.87 17.89
N GLY A 45 -7.02 -2.57 17.26
CA GLY A 45 -6.78 -3.92 16.79
C GLY A 45 -6.06 -3.94 15.44
N ASP A 46 -5.52 -5.10 15.09
CA ASP A 46 -4.64 -5.29 13.94
C ASP A 46 -5.39 -5.02 12.61
N ALA A 47 -6.71 -5.19 12.59
CA ALA A 47 -7.51 -4.87 11.40
C ALA A 47 -7.58 -3.37 11.08
N MET A 48 -7.18 -2.46 11.98
CA MET A 48 -7.30 -1.02 11.77
C MET A 48 -6.50 -0.53 10.56
N ALA A 49 -5.19 -0.85 10.51
CA ALA A 49 -4.32 -0.41 9.42
C ALA A 49 -4.77 -0.91 8.03
N PRO A 50 -5.01 -2.23 7.81
CA PRO A 50 -5.46 -2.72 6.52
C PRO A 50 -6.86 -2.17 6.15
N THR A 51 -7.75 -1.98 7.11
CA THR A 51 -9.08 -1.39 6.85
C THR A 51 -8.96 0.05 6.35
N VAL A 52 -8.17 0.89 7.02
CA VAL A 52 -8.01 2.31 6.62
C VAL A 52 -7.39 2.42 5.23
N ILE A 53 -6.36 1.63 4.94
CA ILE A 53 -5.71 1.62 3.61
C ILE A 53 -6.72 1.18 2.54
N THR A 54 -7.46 0.10 2.80
CA THR A 54 -8.44 -0.44 1.85
C THR A 54 -9.58 0.54 1.58
N VAL A 55 -10.09 1.22 2.61
CA VAL A 55 -11.09 2.30 2.46
C VAL A 55 -10.52 3.46 1.66
N GLY A 56 -9.26 3.85 1.88
CA GLY A 56 -8.59 4.88 1.08
C GLY A 56 -8.52 4.52 -0.41
N ILE A 57 -8.15 3.28 -0.72
CA ILE A 57 -8.13 2.75 -2.10
C ILE A 57 -9.54 2.78 -2.70
N LEU A 58 -10.56 2.37 -1.94
CA LEU A 58 -11.96 2.39 -2.40
C LEU A 58 -12.40 3.82 -2.74
N ILE A 59 -12.13 4.80 -1.88
CA ILE A 59 -12.46 6.21 -2.11
C ILE A 59 -11.74 6.75 -3.35
N ALA A 60 -10.43 6.51 -3.47
CA ALA A 60 -9.65 6.95 -4.62
C ALA A 60 -10.16 6.34 -5.94
N SER A 61 -10.59 5.08 -5.90
CA SER A 61 -11.10 4.36 -7.07
C SER A 61 -12.49 4.83 -7.49
N ILE A 62 -13.38 5.11 -6.53
CA ILE A 62 -14.68 5.75 -6.79
C ILE A 62 -14.46 7.13 -7.42
N TRP A 63 -13.54 7.92 -6.87
CA TRP A 63 -13.19 9.23 -7.42
C TRP A 63 -12.68 9.13 -8.87
N LEU A 64 -11.79 8.18 -9.16
CA LEU A 64 -11.27 7.93 -10.50
C LEU A 64 -12.40 7.58 -11.49
N CYS A 65 -13.32 6.69 -11.10
CA CYS A 65 -14.48 6.32 -11.91
C CYS A 65 -15.38 7.52 -12.18
N LEU A 66 -15.70 8.29 -11.14
CA LEU A 66 -16.58 9.45 -11.22
C LEU A 66 -15.99 10.53 -12.14
N HIS A 67 -14.70 10.82 -11.97
CA HIS A 67 -13.98 11.77 -12.81
C HIS A 67 -13.94 11.30 -14.27
N SER A 68 -13.69 10.01 -14.53
CA SER A 68 -13.71 9.47 -15.89
C SER A 68 -15.10 9.56 -16.53
N LEU A 69 -16.16 9.27 -15.77
CA LEU A 69 -17.54 9.34 -16.24
C LEU A 69 -17.98 10.77 -16.57
N PHE A 70 -17.61 11.75 -15.73
CA PHE A 70 -17.91 13.16 -16.00
C PHE A 70 -17.19 13.66 -17.26
N ARG A 71 -15.94 13.25 -17.50
CA ARG A 71 -15.21 13.64 -18.71
C ARG A 71 -15.75 12.98 -19.98
N LEU A 72 -16.14 11.71 -19.91
CA LEU A 72 -16.84 11.02 -21.01
C LEU A 72 -18.12 11.76 -21.41
N ARG A 73 -18.84 12.31 -20.43
CA ARG A 73 -20.09 13.05 -20.66
C ARG A 73 -19.88 14.48 -21.15
N ALA A 74 -18.79 15.13 -20.73
CA ALA A 74 -18.46 16.48 -21.15
C ALA A 74 -18.01 16.57 -22.62
N GLY A 75 -17.62 15.44 -23.23
CA GLY A 75 -17.13 15.42 -24.61
C GLY A 75 -15.79 16.15 -24.77
N ASP A 76 -15.09 16.43 -23.67
CA ASP A 76 -13.77 17.05 -23.67
C ASP A 76 -12.77 16.06 -24.29
N ASP A 77 -12.29 16.39 -25.48
CA ASP A 77 -11.24 15.66 -26.18
C ASP A 77 -9.93 15.70 -25.37
N LEU A 78 -9.45 14.49 -25.05
CA LEU A 78 -8.05 14.08 -24.88
C LEU A 78 -7.17 15.10 -24.15
N GLN A 79 -7.33 15.19 -22.83
CA GLN A 79 -6.14 15.42 -22.01
C GLN A 79 -5.29 14.16 -22.17
N ASP A 80 -4.26 14.22 -23.01
CA ASP A 80 -3.32 13.15 -23.27
C ASP A 80 -2.68 12.78 -21.93
N ILE A 81 -3.27 11.81 -21.22
CA ILE A 81 -2.65 11.20 -20.05
C ILE A 81 -1.50 10.42 -20.66
N GLY A 82 -0.36 11.11 -20.80
CA GLY A 82 0.73 10.73 -21.68
C GLY A 82 0.94 9.22 -21.64
N ILE A 83 0.91 8.60 -22.82
CA ILE A 83 1.23 7.19 -23.03
C ILE A 83 2.44 6.87 -22.15
N LEU A 84 2.40 5.75 -21.41
CA LEU A 84 3.50 5.27 -20.57
C LEU A 84 4.82 5.35 -21.34
N SER A 85 5.51 6.48 -21.19
CA SER A 85 6.79 6.71 -21.83
C SER A 85 7.81 5.88 -21.07
N LEU A 86 8.87 5.46 -21.77
CA LEU A 86 9.95 4.73 -21.12
C LEU A 86 10.55 5.54 -19.95
N GLU A 87 10.55 6.87 -20.08
CA GLU A 87 10.99 7.81 -19.04
C GLU A 87 10.08 7.78 -17.81
N ASN A 88 8.75 7.80 -18.00
CA ASN A 88 7.79 7.70 -16.90
C ASN A 88 7.87 6.34 -16.20
N LEU A 89 8.06 5.27 -16.98
CA LEU A 89 8.23 3.92 -16.45
C LEU A 89 9.52 3.82 -15.63
N TRP A 90 10.63 4.38 -16.13
CA TRP A 90 11.89 4.42 -15.40
C TRP A 90 11.77 5.22 -14.10
N PHE A 91 11.12 6.38 -14.13
CA PHE A 91 10.86 7.18 -12.93
C PHE A 91 10.05 6.38 -11.90
N MET A 92 8.99 5.70 -12.33
CA MET A 92 8.16 4.88 -11.45
C MET A 92 8.96 3.71 -10.83
N MET A 93 9.81 3.05 -11.62
CA MET A 93 10.70 1.99 -11.15
C MET A 93 11.78 2.52 -10.18
N ALA A 94 12.33 3.71 -10.44
CA ALA A 94 13.29 4.36 -9.55
C ALA A 94 12.63 4.71 -8.21
N MET A 95 11.40 5.23 -8.22
CA MET A 95 10.65 5.52 -7.00
C MET A 95 10.35 4.24 -6.21
N LEU A 96 9.94 3.16 -6.89
CA LEU A 96 9.76 1.85 -6.27
C LEU A 96 11.07 1.34 -5.65
N ALA A 97 12.19 1.50 -6.34
CA ALA A 97 13.50 1.11 -5.83
C ALA A 97 13.86 1.89 -4.55
N VAL A 98 13.53 3.18 -4.46
CA VAL A 98 13.73 3.97 -3.23
C VAL A 98 12.96 3.38 -2.06
N PHE A 99 11.69 3.01 -2.24
CA PHE A 99 10.90 2.36 -1.18
C PHE A 99 11.49 1.00 -0.78
N VAL A 100 11.84 0.16 -1.76
CA VAL A 100 12.45 -1.16 -1.51
C VAL A 100 13.78 -1.02 -0.75
N MET A 101 14.62 -0.06 -1.14
CA MET A 101 15.87 0.24 -0.44
C MET A 101 15.61 0.74 0.98
N GLY A 102 14.60 1.60 1.19
CA GLY A 102 14.20 2.05 2.52
C GLY A 102 13.79 0.89 3.43
N PHE A 103 12.94 -0.02 2.94
CA PHE A 103 12.55 -1.21 3.69
C PHE A 103 13.73 -2.16 3.94
N ALA A 104 14.58 -2.37 2.93
CA ALA A 104 15.78 -3.19 3.09
C ALA A 104 16.73 -2.60 4.14
N LEU A 105 16.92 -1.28 4.15
CA LEU A 105 17.71 -0.61 5.18
C LEU A 105 17.12 -0.84 6.57
N ILE A 106 15.83 -0.60 6.77
CA ILE A 106 15.18 -0.84 8.08
C ILE A 106 15.36 -2.30 8.52
N GLN A 107 15.16 -3.24 7.59
CA GLN A 107 15.22 -4.67 7.88
C GLN A 107 16.64 -5.16 8.18
N TRP A 108 17.65 -4.62 7.51
CA TRP A 108 19.03 -5.13 7.58
C TRP A 108 19.95 -4.32 8.49
N THR A 109 19.60 -3.07 8.83
CA THR A 109 20.42 -2.22 9.71
C THR A 109 20.63 -2.88 11.07
N GLY A 110 19.57 -3.44 11.67
CA GLY A 110 19.66 -4.11 12.96
C GLY A 110 20.61 -5.32 12.97
N PRO A 111 20.39 -6.33 12.11
CA PRO A 111 21.29 -7.48 12.00
C PRO A 111 22.75 -7.10 11.67
N VAL A 112 22.96 -6.09 10.81
CA VAL A 112 24.30 -5.62 10.43
C VAL A 112 25.00 -4.93 11.59
N ALA A 113 24.30 -4.06 12.32
CA ALA A 113 24.87 -3.36 13.47
C ALA A 113 25.32 -4.35 14.55
N VAL A 114 24.51 -5.36 14.87
CA VAL A 114 24.88 -6.39 15.85
C VAL A 114 26.09 -7.21 15.38
N LYS A 115 26.13 -7.59 14.10
CA LYS A 115 27.30 -8.29 13.54
C LYS A 115 28.58 -7.46 13.66
N LEU A 116 28.52 -6.17 13.36
CA LEU A 116 29.68 -5.28 13.48
C LEU A 116 30.18 -5.18 14.92
N ILE A 117 29.26 -5.02 15.88
CA ILE A 117 29.63 -4.90 17.29
C ILE A 117 30.24 -6.20 17.83
N ASN A 118 29.67 -7.35 17.47
CA ASN A 118 30.21 -8.66 17.85
C ASN A 118 31.60 -8.90 17.26
N VAL A 119 31.85 -8.46 16.01
CA VAL A 119 33.20 -8.54 15.39
C VAL A 119 34.20 -7.63 16.11
N THR A 120 33.77 -6.50 16.67
CA THR A 120 34.63 -5.61 17.47
C THR A 120 34.88 -6.08 18.91
N GLY A 121 34.39 -7.27 19.30
CA GLY A 121 34.72 -7.93 20.57
C GLY A 121 33.76 -7.64 21.72
N ALA A 122 32.67 -6.90 21.49
CA ALA A 122 31.58 -6.78 22.44
C ALA A 122 30.55 -7.89 22.12
N ASP A 123 30.57 -8.97 22.89
CA ASP A 123 29.72 -10.15 22.65
C ASP A 123 28.30 -9.91 23.21
N ILE A 124 27.51 -9.11 22.48
CA ILE A 124 26.14 -8.70 22.87
C ILE A 124 25.06 -9.72 22.45
N GLY A 125 25.46 -10.90 21.96
CA GLY A 125 24.54 -11.96 21.58
C GLY A 125 23.91 -11.78 20.20
N SER A 126 22.77 -12.42 19.95
CA SER A 126 22.10 -12.44 18.64
C SER A 126 21.08 -11.30 18.50
N TYR A 127 20.96 -10.71 17.32
CA TYR A 127 19.98 -9.63 17.03
C TYR A 127 18.56 -9.97 17.48
N ARG A 128 18.15 -11.25 17.41
CA ARG A 128 16.82 -11.69 17.84
C ARG A 128 16.60 -11.59 19.35
N GLN A 129 17.65 -11.61 20.15
CA GLN A 129 17.58 -11.53 21.61
C GLN A 129 17.47 -10.09 22.13
N LEU A 130 17.66 -9.10 21.24
CA LEU A 130 17.62 -7.67 21.55
C LEU A 130 16.30 -7.00 21.09
N ARG A 131 15.39 -7.75 20.47
CA ARG A 131 14.05 -7.31 20.05
C ARG A 131 13.04 -7.69 21.13
#